data_AF-A0ABD0PH59-F1
#
_entry.id   AF-A0ABD0PH59-F1
#
_cell.length_a   1.000
_cell.length_b   1.000
_cell.length_c   1.000
_cell.angle_alpha   90.00
_cell.angle_beta   90.00
_cell.angle_gamma   90.00
#
_symmetry.space_group_name_H-M   'P 1'
#
loop_
_entity.id
_entity.type
_entity.pdbx_description
1 polymer ?
#
loop_
_entity_poly.entity_id
_entity_poly.type
_entity_poly.pdbx_seq_one_letter_code
_entity_poly.pdbx_strand_id
1 'polypeptide(L)'
;AHCCAINDHHLMLQHDNARPHVARICIQFLEAENIPVFAWPAYSPDMSPIEPVWDAPDRRIRWHVPVSANIQQLHTATEEEWTNIPQATINNLINSM
;
A
#
# COMPACT_ATOMS: atom_id res chain seq x y z
N ALA A 1 4.81 -0.39 -1.37
CA ALA A 1 3.71 -1.33 -1.65
C ALA A 1 2.69 -0.62 -2.52
N HIS A 2 2.44 -1.12 -3.72
CA HIS A 2 1.53 -0.53 -4.68
C HIS A 2 0.13 -1.11 -4.44
N CYS A 3 -0.84 -0.27 -4.08
CA CYS A 3 -2.24 -0.68 -4.05
C CYS A 3 -2.85 -0.43 -5.44
N CYS A 4 -3.41 -1.47 -6.03
CA CYS A 4 -4.22 -1.37 -7.23
C CYS A 4 -5.66 -1.09 -6.82
N ALA A 5 -6.24 0.02 -7.29
CA ALA A 5 -7.68 0.23 -7.18
C ALA A 5 -8.36 -0.55 -8.33
N ILE A 6 -9.32 -1.41 -8.00
CA ILE A 6 -10.15 -2.12 -8.97
C ILE A 6 -11.48 -1.37 -9.07
N ASN A 7 -11.61 -0.51 -10.08
CA ASN A 7 -12.92 -0.06 -10.57
C ASN A 7 -13.08 -0.65 -11.97
N ASP A 8 -14.16 -1.42 -12.16
CA ASP A 8 -14.66 -1.93 -13.46
C ASP A 8 -13.58 -2.40 -14.45
N HIS A 9 -12.97 -3.55 -14.16
CA HIS A 9 -12.05 -4.29 -15.05
C HIS A 9 -10.78 -3.56 -15.51
N HIS A 10 -10.48 -2.35 -15.01
CA HIS A 10 -9.26 -1.63 -15.34
C HIS A 10 -8.40 -1.40 -14.08
N LEU A 11 -7.29 -2.10 -14.00
CA LEU A 11 -6.32 -1.97 -12.91
C LEU A 11 -5.64 -0.60 -13.00
N MET A 12 -5.86 0.27 -12.00
CA MET A 12 -5.18 1.56 -11.91
C MET A 12 -4.21 1.59 -10.74
N LEU A 13 -3.03 2.15 -10.99
CA LEU A 13 -2.03 2.41 -9.96
C LEU A 13 -2.45 3.63 -9.13
N GLN A 14 -2.63 3.43 -7.83
CA GLN A 14 -2.76 4.51 -6.88
C GLN A 14 -1.41 4.70 -6.16
N HIS A 15 -0.86 5.91 -6.21
CA HIS A 15 0.30 6.33 -5.44
C HIS A 15 0.15 7.80 -5.02
N ASP A 16 0.92 8.25 -4.03
CA ASP A 16 0.93 9.65 -3.62
C ASP A 16 1.74 10.50 -4.61
N ASN A 17 1.45 11.81 -4.67
CA ASN A 17 2.17 12.74 -5.54
C ASN A 17 3.54 13.17 -4.97
N ALA A 18 4.22 12.29 -4.22
CA ALA A 18 5.55 12.55 -3.71
C ALA A 18 6.53 12.79 -4.86
N ARG A 19 7.50 13.70 -4.65
CA ARG A 19 8.45 14.13 -5.70
C ARG A 19 9.14 12.97 -6.44
N PRO A 20 9.54 11.86 -5.79
CA PRO A 20 10.11 10.72 -6.50
C PRO A 20 9.10 10.04 -7.45
N HIS A 21 7.84 9.92 -7.06
CA HIS A 21 6.82 9.22 -7.86
C HIS A 21 6.37 10.02 -9.08
N VAL A 22 6.37 11.35 -8.97
CA VAL A 22 6.09 12.26 -10.10
C VAL A 22 7.35 12.73 -10.84
N ALA A 23 8.50 12.12 -10.55
CA ALA A 23 9.72 12.39 -11.29
C ALA A 23 9.55 11.96 -12.75
N ARG A 24 10.15 12.70 -13.68
CA ARG A 24 10.04 12.44 -15.13
C ARG A 24 10.35 10.99 -15.49
N ILE A 25 11.37 10.40 -14.87
CA ILE A 25 11.77 9.01 -15.13
C ILE A 25 10.69 8.00 -14.71
N CYS A 26 9.99 8.26 -13.59
CA CYS A 26 8.90 7.41 -13.12
C CYS A 26 7.67 7.55 -14.01
N ILE A 27 7.29 8.77 -14.39
CA ILE A 27 6.16 9.01 -15.29
C ILE A 27 6.41 8.32 -16.64
N GLN A 28 7.59 8.51 -17.23
CA GLN A 28 7.94 7.88 -18.52
C GLN A 28 7.91 6.35 -18.45
N PHE A 29 8.32 5.76 -17.32
CA PHE A 29 8.22 4.32 -17.10
C PHE A 29 6.76 3.86 -17.05
N LEU A 30 5.90 4.55 -16.29
CA LEU A 30 4.48 4.19 -16.18
C LEU A 30 3.75 4.32 -17.52
N GLU A 31 4.09 5.35 -18.31
CA GLU A 31 3.58 5.52 -19.67
C GLU A 31 4.05 4.39 -20.61
N ALA A 32 5.33 4.03 -20.56
CA ALA A 32 5.91 2.97 -21.40
C ALA A 32 5.35 1.57 -21.07
N GLU A 33 5.08 1.30 -19.79
CA GLU A 33 4.49 0.05 -19.32
C GLU A 33 2.96 0.06 -19.41
N ASN A 34 2.35 1.13 -19.95
CA ASN A 34 0.91 1.25 -20.11
C ASN A 34 0.14 1.12 -18.79
N ILE A 35 0.72 1.58 -17.68
CA ILE A 35 0.15 1.51 -16.34
C ILE A 35 -0.65 2.80 -16.08
N PRO A 36 -1.99 2.76 -16.09
CA PRO A 36 -2.81 3.93 -15.84
C PRO A 36 -2.69 4.34 -14.36
N VAL A 37 -2.46 5.63 -14.12
CA VAL A 37 -2.35 6.20 -12.77
C VAL A 37 -3.67 6.86 -12.39
N PHE A 38 -4.17 6.53 -11.20
CA PHE A 38 -5.35 7.18 -10.66
C PHE A 38 -5.02 8.63 -10.27
N ALA A 39 -5.77 9.60 -10.79
CA ALA A 39 -5.57 11.01 -10.50
C ALA A 39 -5.98 11.32 -9.04
N TRP A 40 -4.99 11.55 -8.17
CA TRP A 40 -5.20 11.78 -6.73
C TRP A 40 -4.97 13.25 -6.34
N PRO A 41 -5.82 13.86 -5.49
CA PRO A 41 -5.57 15.18 -4.95
C PRO A 41 -4.32 15.20 -4.04
N ALA A 42 -3.55 16.27 -4.11
CA ALA A 42 -2.38 16.43 -3.23
C ALA A 42 -2.81 16.57 -1.76
N TYR A 43 -2.03 16.01 -0.84
CA TYR A 43 -2.25 16.09 0.61
C TYR A 43 -3.52 15.41 1.14
N SER A 44 -3.97 14.33 0.48
CA SER A 44 -5.08 13.49 0.93
C SER A 44 -4.59 12.09 1.36
N PRO A 45 -3.81 11.96 2.45
CA PRO A 45 -3.38 10.66 2.97
C PRO A 45 -4.54 9.85 3.55
N ASP A 46 -5.58 10.54 4.04
CA ASP A 46 -6.82 9.97 4.59
C ASP A 46 -7.62 9.15 3.59
N MET A 47 -7.48 9.46 2.31
CA MET A 47 -8.17 8.75 1.24
C MET A 47 -7.39 7.48 0.79
N SER A 48 -6.17 7.21 1.28
CA SER A 48 -5.31 6.15 0.76
C SER A 48 -5.59 4.79 1.44
N PRO A 49 -6.11 3.76 0.75
CA PRO A 49 -6.48 2.48 1.38
C PRO A 49 -5.29 1.71 1.94
N ILE A 50 -4.08 2.00 1.46
CA ILE A 50 -2.87 1.33 1.92
C ILE A 50 -2.45 1.79 3.34
N GLU A 51 -2.79 3.01 3.76
CA GLU A 51 -2.43 3.52 5.09
C GLU A 51 -3.15 2.75 6.22
N PRO A 52 -4.49 2.58 6.20
CA PRO A 52 -5.18 1.73 7.17
C PRO A 52 -4.77 0.25 7.08
N VAL A 53 -4.40 -0.24 5.89
CA VAL A 53 -3.91 -1.62 5.72
C VAL A 53 -2.58 -1.81 6.45
N TRP A 54 -1.67 -0.82 6.44
CA TRP A 54 -0.39 -0.89 7.14
C TRP A 54 -0.48 -0.77 8.67
N ASP A 55 -1.48 -0.03 9.17
CA ASP A 55 -1.68 0.14 10.61
C ASP A 55 -1.96 -1.20 11.33
N ALA A 56 -2.66 -2.13 10.67
CA ALA A 56 -2.96 -3.44 11.22
C ALA A 56 -1.72 -4.32 11.54
N PRO A 57 -0.82 -4.62 10.57
CA PRO A 57 0.40 -5.36 10.85
C PRO A 57 1.38 -4.57 11.72
N ASP A 58 1.51 -3.25 11.57
CA ASP A 58 2.40 -2.45 12.44
C ASP A 58 2.04 -2.60 13.92
N ARG A 59 0.74 -2.51 14.24
CA ARG A 59 0.27 -2.75 15.62
C ARG A 59 0.60 -4.15 16.11
N ARG A 60 0.39 -5.19 15.29
CA ARG A 60 0.65 -6.58 15.70
C ARG A 60 2.14 -6.85 15.92
N ILE A 61 3.00 -6.33 15.05
CA ILE A 61 4.46 -6.42 15.17
C ILE A 61 4.95 -5.73 16.45
N ARG A 62 4.38 -4.58 16.83
CA ARG A 62 4.71 -3.91 18.10
C ARG A 62 4.40 -4.75 19.35
N TRP A 63 3.41 -5.65 19.27
CA TRP A 63 3.01 -6.54 20.35
C TRP A 63 3.63 -7.94 20.25
N HIS A 64 4.50 -8.18 19.28
CA HIS A 64 5.16 -9.47 19.09
C HIS A 64 6.08 -9.80 20.27
N VAL A 65 6.04 -11.05 20.73
CA VAL A 65 6.90 -11.54 21.81
C VAL A 65 7.57 -12.85 21.35
N PRO A 66 8.91 -12.92 21.31
CA PRO A 66 9.86 -11.84 21.62
C PRO A 66 9.82 -10.73 20.56
N VAL A 67 10.22 -9.51 20.96
CA VAL A 67 10.39 -8.39 20.04
C VAL A 67 11.51 -8.72 19.05
N SER A 68 11.31 -8.37 17.78
CA SER A 68 12.32 -8.55 16.74
C SER A 68 13.60 -7.78 17.08
N ALA A 69 14.69 -8.51 17.29
CA ALA A 69 15.98 -7.97 17.70
C ALA A 69 16.89 -7.59 16.53
N ASN A 70 16.53 -7.96 15.30
CA ASN A 70 17.29 -7.65 14.10
C ASN A 70 16.39 -7.52 12.86
N ILE A 71 16.97 -7.04 11.77
CA ILE A 71 16.27 -6.80 10.50
C ILE A 71 15.64 -8.07 9.94
N GLN A 72 16.28 -9.24 10.08
CA GLN A 72 15.75 -10.51 9.56
C GLN A 72 14.49 -10.92 10.33
N GLN A 73 14.51 -10.81 11.65
CA GLN A 73 13.33 -11.09 12.50
C GLN A 73 12.20 -10.09 12.24
N LEU A 74 12.53 -8.81 12.00
CA LEU A 74 11.52 -7.81 11.64
C LEU A 74 10.91 -8.11 10.27
N HIS A 75 11.72 -8.51 9.29
CA HIS A 75 11.26 -8.91 7.97
C HIS A 75 10.29 -10.10 8.05
N THR A 76 10.68 -11.16 8.76
CA THR A 76 9.83 -12.34 8.95
C THR A 76 8.51 -11.98 9.64
N ALA A 77 8.55 -11.22 10.75
CA ALA A 77 7.34 -10.79 11.43
C ALA A 77 6.43 -9.92 10.53
N THR A 78 7.02 -9.09 9.66
CA THR A 78 6.27 -8.27 8.70
C THR A 78 5.59 -9.13 7.64
N GLU A 79 6.29 -10.13 7.09
CA GLU A 79 5.71 -11.06 6.10
C GLU A 79 4.59 -11.92 6.69
N GLU A 80 4.79 -12.42 7.91
CA GLU A 80 3.79 -13.18 8.66
C GLU A 80 2.53 -12.35 8.89
N GLU A 81 2.67 -11.14 9.45
CA GLU A 81 1.52 -10.30 9.75
C GLU A 81 0.81 -9.77 8.51
N TRP A 82 1.55 -9.48 7.43
CA TRP A 82 0.98 -9.13 6.15
C TRP A 82 0.12 -10.25 5.58
N THR A 83 0.61 -11.49 5.63
CA THR A 83 -0.12 -12.68 5.15
C THR A 83 -1.37 -12.97 6.00
N ASN A 84 -1.35 -12.55 7.26
CA ASN A 84 -2.46 -12.70 8.20
C ASN A 84 -3.54 -11.61 8.08
N ILE A 85 -3.46 -10.70 7.10
CA ILE A 85 -4.53 -9.73 6.83
C ILE A 85 -5.62 -10.40 6.01
N PRO A 86 -6.87 -10.55 6.52
CA PRO A 86 -7.94 -11.12 5.72
C PRO A 86 -8.27 -10.25 4.51
N GLN A 87 -8.46 -10.86 3.34
CA GLN A 87 -8.87 -10.13 2.13
C GLN A 87 -10.16 -9.32 2.33
N ALA A 88 -11.07 -9.81 3.17
CA ALA A 88 -12.30 -9.10 3.53
C ALA A 88 -12.02 -7.73 4.19
N THR A 89 -10.95 -7.62 4.99
CA THR A 89 -10.51 -6.35 5.58
C THR A 89 -10.11 -5.36 4.50
N ILE A 90 -9.31 -5.81 3.52
CA ILE A 90 -8.86 -4.98 2.39
C ILE A 90 -10.05 -4.54 1.55
N ASN A 91 -10.96 -5.47 1.22
CA ASN A 91 -12.15 -5.17 0.42
C ASN A 91 -13.07 -4.18 1.15
N ASN A 92 -13.28 -4.34 2.45
CA ASN A 92 -14.11 -3.43 3.23
C ASN A 92 -13.50 -2.03 3.29
N LEU A 93 -12.17 -1.91 3.42
CA LEU A 93 -11.49 -0.63 3.39
C LEU A 93 -11.67 0.07 2.04
N ILE A 94 -11.44 -0.65 0.93
CA ILE A 94 -11.64 -0.12 -0.43
C ILE A 94 -13.09 0.32 -0.63
N ASN A 95 -14.07 -0.48 -0.19
CA ASN A 95 -15.50 -0.16 -0.35
C ASN A 95 -16.00 0.98 0.58
N SER A 96 -15.23 1.33 1.61
CA SER A 96 -15.58 2.39 2.57
C SER A 96 -15.06 3.77 2.20
N MET A 97 -14.25 3.85 1.13
CA MET A 97 -13.68 5.09 0.58
C MET A 97 -14.54 5.64 -0.55
#